data_AF-A0A949HLV2-F1
#
_entry.id   AF-A0A949HLV2-F1
#
_cell.length_a   1.000
_cell.length_b   1.000
_cell.length_c   1.000
_cell.angle_alpha   90.00
_cell.angle_beta   90.00
_cell.angle_gamma   90.00
#
_symmetry.space_group_name_H-M   'P 1'
#
loop_
_entity.id
_entity.type
_entity.pdbx_description
1 polymer ?
#
loop_
_entity_poly.entity_id
_entity_poly.type
_entity_poly.pdbx_seq_one_letter_code
_entity_poly.pdbx_strand_id
1 'polypeptide(L)'
;MISFFATFTAYLVLYKYTALFLIVLSGFILPVPVNEIILVAGAFASQGYMSVLAVMAIALFTNIGVDILGYSLTYRFGDDILRILRIRKDATFYRVRKYLENYASGTIYFGAIVGPFRPLINFISGLMRLPFR
;
A
#
# COMPACT_ATOMS: atom_id res chain seq x y z
N MET A 1 -1.99 -22.36 -2.70
CA MET A 1 -2.23 -21.00 -3.24
C MET A 1 -3.66 -20.80 -3.74
N ILE A 2 -4.28 -21.77 -4.43
CA ILE A 2 -5.66 -21.70 -4.95
C ILE A 2 -6.70 -21.46 -3.84
N SER A 3 -6.49 -22.01 -2.65
CA SER A 3 -7.40 -21.85 -1.51
C SER A 3 -7.51 -20.40 -1.01
N PHE A 4 -6.40 -19.67 -0.94
CA PHE A 4 -6.37 -18.32 -0.38
C PHE A 4 -7.19 -17.32 -1.19
N PHE A 5 -7.02 -17.33 -2.52
CA PHE A 5 -7.77 -16.47 -3.43
C PHE A 5 -9.27 -16.76 -3.36
N ALA A 6 -9.65 -18.03 -3.31
CA ALA A 6 -11.04 -18.45 -3.17
C ALA A 6 -11.66 -17.94 -1.86
N THR A 7 -10.91 -17.97 -0.75
CA THR A 7 -11.37 -17.45 0.54
C THR A 7 -11.61 -15.94 0.49
N PHE A 8 -10.68 -15.17 -0.11
CA PHE A 8 -10.84 -13.72 -0.24
C PHE A 8 -12.06 -13.35 -1.08
N THR A 9 -12.26 -14.03 -2.22
CA THR A 9 -13.42 -13.81 -3.09
C THR A 9 -14.73 -14.12 -2.36
N ALA A 10 -14.79 -15.21 -1.58
CA ALA A 10 -15.95 -15.56 -0.78
C ALA A 10 -16.29 -14.47 0.26
N TYR A 11 -15.28 -13.96 0.96
CA TYR A 11 -15.46 -12.85 1.90
C TYR A 11 -15.88 -11.55 1.23
N LEU A 12 -15.38 -11.28 0.03
CA LEU A 12 -15.73 -10.10 -0.75
C LEU A 12 -17.20 -10.13 -1.18
N VAL A 13 -17.72 -11.29 -1.58
CA VAL A 13 -19.15 -11.45 -1.89
C VAL A 13 -20.01 -11.33 -0.63
N LEU A 14 -19.57 -11.91 0.49
CA LEU A 14 -20.34 -11.94 1.75
C LEU A 14 -20.42 -10.56 2.43
N TYR A 15 -19.28 -9.85 2.50
CA TYR A 15 -19.16 -8.58 3.24
C TYR A 15 -19.02 -7.36 2.34
N LYS A 16 -19.03 -7.54 1.01
CA LYS A 16 -19.07 -6.48 -0.02
C LYS A 16 -18.05 -5.37 0.26
N TYR A 17 -18.56 -4.18 0.54
CA TYR A 17 -17.80 -2.95 0.73
C TYR A 17 -16.87 -3.00 1.95
N THR A 18 -17.31 -3.66 3.03
CA THR A 18 -16.52 -3.77 4.26
C THR A 18 -15.32 -4.68 4.06
N ALA A 19 -15.49 -5.82 3.37
CA ALA A 19 -14.37 -6.67 3.00
C ALA A 19 -13.40 -5.92 2.10
N LEU A 20 -13.90 -5.27 1.04
CA LEU A 20 -13.05 -4.48 0.14
C LEU A 20 -12.20 -3.45 0.91
N PHE A 21 -12.83 -2.69 1.81
CA PHE A 21 -12.14 -1.69 2.65
C PHE A 21 -11.04 -2.33 3.50
N LEU A 22 -11.35 -3.38 4.27
CA LEU A 22 -10.39 -4.02 5.18
C LEU A 22 -9.24 -4.69 4.43
N ILE A 23 -9.53 -5.29 3.27
CA ILE A 23 -8.52 -5.94 2.45
C ILE A 23 -7.55 -4.90 1.87
N VAL A 24 -8.06 -3.82 1.29
CA VAL A 24 -7.22 -2.71 0.78
C VAL A 24 -6.41 -2.10 1.92
N LEU A 25 -7.03 -1.89 3.09
CA LEU A 25 -6.37 -1.39 4.29
C LEU A 25 -5.24 -2.31 4.76
N SER A 26 -5.42 -3.62 4.69
CA SER A 26 -4.41 -4.60 5.07
C SER A 26 -3.15 -4.57 4.18
N GLY A 27 -3.29 -4.06 2.95
CA GLY A 27 -2.18 -3.82 2.03
C GLY A 27 -1.13 -2.83 2.56
N PHE A 28 -1.43 -2.11 3.64
CA PHE A 28 -0.45 -1.33 4.38
C PHE A 28 0.63 -2.19 5.05
N ILE A 29 0.23 -3.34 5.62
CA ILE A 29 1.08 -4.16 6.49
C ILE A 29 1.58 -5.39 5.74
N LEU A 30 0.70 -5.97 4.92
CA LEU A 30 0.93 -7.23 4.24
C LEU A 30 1.11 -6.98 2.74
N PRO A 31 2.01 -7.73 2.06
CA PRO A 31 2.14 -7.69 0.61
C PRO A 31 0.94 -8.42 -0.02
N VAL A 32 -0.20 -7.74 -0.03
CA VAL A 32 -1.47 -8.25 -0.59
C VAL A 32 -1.60 -7.78 -2.04
N PRO A 33 -2.09 -8.63 -2.96
CA PRO A 33 -2.42 -8.24 -4.34
C PRO A 33 -3.67 -7.34 -4.37
N VAL A 34 -3.53 -6.08 -3.96
CA VAL A 34 -4.65 -5.13 -3.81
C VAL A 34 -5.31 -4.81 -5.17
N ASN A 35 -4.52 -4.68 -6.23
CA ASN A 35 -5.01 -4.31 -7.56
C ASN A 35 -5.93 -5.40 -8.14
N GLU A 36 -5.56 -6.66 -7.96
CA GLU A 36 -6.30 -7.83 -8.38
C GLU A 36 -7.63 -7.94 -7.63
N ILE A 37 -7.64 -7.61 -6.33
CA ILE A 37 -8.85 -7.65 -5.51
C ILE A 37 -9.83 -6.54 -5.92
N ILE A 38 -9.34 -5.34 -6.22
CA ILE A 38 -10.17 -4.25 -6.75
C ILE A 38 -10.73 -4.64 -8.13
N LEU A 39 -9.94 -5.31 -8.97
CA LEU A 39 -10.40 -5.81 -10.28
C LEU A 39 -11.54 -6.83 -10.12
N VAL A 40 -11.41 -7.79 -9.20
CA VAL A 40 -12.46 -8.76 -8.88
C VAL A 40 -13.71 -8.07 -8.32
N ALA A 41 -13.56 -7.07 -7.44
CA ALA A 41 -14.67 -6.27 -6.94
C ALA A 41 -15.39 -5.51 -8.07
N GLY A 42 -14.63 -4.99 -9.05
CA GLY A 42 -15.17 -4.37 -10.26
C GLY A 42 -15.97 -5.35 -11.13
N ALA A 43 -15.47 -6.58 -11.30
CA ALA A 43 -16.18 -7.64 -12.02
C ALA A 43 -17.48 -8.07 -11.33
N PHE A 44 -17.52 -8.04 -9.99
CA PHE A 44 -18.77 -8.24 -9.25
C PHE A 44 -19.71 -7.04 -9.37
N ALA A 45 -19.17 -5.83 -9.42
CA ALA A 45 -19.96 -4.63 -9.62
C ALA A 45 -20.65 -4.60 -11.00
N SER A 46 -19.97 -5.06 -12.06
CA SER A 46 -20.56 -5.16 -13.41
C SER A 46 -21.69 -6.19 -13.50
N GLN A 47 -21.72 -7.17 -12.60
CA GLN A 47 -22.79 -8.17 -12.48
C GLN A 47 -23.93 -7.72 -11.56
N GLY A 48 -23.87 -6.50 -11.00
CA GLY A 48 -24.90 -5.96 -10.12
C GLY A 48 -24.79 -6.35 -8.64
N TYR A 49 -23.75 -7.10 -8.24
CA TYR A 49 -23.57 -7.47 -6.82
C TYR A 49 -23.14 -6.27 -5.94
N MET A 50 -22.45 -5.29 -6.55
CA MET A 50 -21.92 -4.08 -5.92
C MET A 50 -22.12 -2.86 -6.84
N SER A 51 -22.14 -1.66 -6.28
CA SER A 51 -22.14 -0.43 -7.07
C SER A 51 -20.73 -0.11 -7.55
N VAL A 52 -20.57 0.12 -8.86
CA VAL A 52 -19.28 0.51 -9.46
C VAL A 52 -18.75 1.78 -8.83
N LEU A 53 -19.61 2.79 -8.64
CA LEU A 53 -19.23 4.06 -8.00
C LEU A 53 -18.75 3.86 -6.56
N ALA A 54 -19.42 2.98 -5.81
CA ALA A 54 -19.03 2.69 -4.43
C ALA A 54 -17.68 1.94 -4.38
N VAL A 55 -17.47 0.96 -5.25
CA VAL A 55 -16.19 0.23 -5.36
C VAL A 55 -15.06 1.21 -5.71
N MET A 56 -15.27 2.09 -6.69
CA MET A 56 -14.29 3.10 -7.08
C MET A 56 -13.96 4.05 -5.93
N ALA A 57 -14.99 4.59 -5.25
CA ALA A 57 -14.79 5.50 -4.13
C ALA A 57 -14.01 4.83 -2.99
N ILE A 58 -14.43 3.63 -2.56
CA ILE A 58 -13.76 2.89 -1.49
C ILE A 58 -12.32 2.57 -1.86
N ALA A 59 -12.09 2.03 -3.07
CA ALA A 59 -10.75 1.72 -3.54
C ALA A 59 -9.86 2.97 -3.53
N LEU A 60 -10.34 4.09 -4.06
CA LEU A 60 -9.58 5.34 -4.14
C LEU A 60 -9.24 5.90 -2.75
N PHE A 61 -10.24 6.11 -1.91
CA PHE A 61 -10.03 6.72 -0.58
C PHE A 61 -9.20 5.83 0.34
N THR A 62 -9.45 4.52 0.33
CA THR A 62 -8.69 3.59 1.20
C THR A 62 -7.25 3.48 0.74
N ASN A 63 -7.01 3.39 -0.57
CA ASN A 63 -5.67 3.22 -1.12
C ASN A 63 -4.80 4.47 -0.94
N ILE A 64 -5.39 5.67 -1.08
CA ILE A 64 -4.72 6.94 -0.74
C ILE A 64 -4.50 7.02 0.78
N GLY A 65 -5.51 6.68 1.58
CA GLY A 65 -5.43 6.69 3.03
C GLY A 65 -4.30 5.81 3.55
N VAL A 66 -4.15 4.59 3.04
CA VAL A 66 -3.06 3.66 3.36
C VAL A 66 -1.69 4.27 3.08
N ASP A 67 -1.50 4.90 1.92
CA ASP A 67 -0.22 5.52 1.55
C ASP A 67 0.16 6.65 2.50
N ILE A 68 -0.81 7.53 2.79
CA ILE A 68 -0.62 8.66 3.71
C ILE A 68 -0.34 8.15 5.12
N LEU A 69 -1.13 7.19 5.62
CA LEU A 69 -0.95 6.60 6.93
C LEU A 69 0.42 5.93 7.03
N GLY A 70 0.83 5.19 6.01
CA GLY A 70 2.10 4.49 6.00
C GLY A 70 3.30 5.41 6.00
N TYR A 71 3.29 6.43 5.15
CA TYR A 71 4.30 7.47 5.16
C TYR A 71 4.33 8.21 6.51
N SER A 72 3.17 8.62 7.03
CA SER A 72 3.09 9.42 8.26
C SER A 72 3.57 8.62 9.49
N LEU A 73 3.21 7.34 9.56
CA LEU A 73 3.60 6.47 10.65
C LEU A 73 5.13 6.25 10.65
N THR A 74 5.73 5.96 9.49
CA THR A 74 7.18 5.78 9.42
C THR A 74 7.96 7.09 9.52
N TYR A 75 7.38 8.21 9.10
CA TYR A 75 7.98 9.53 9.30
C TYR A 75 8.09 9.86 10.80
N ARG A 76 7.01 9.62 11.55
CA ARG A 76 6.93 9.93 12.99
C ARG A 76 7.73 8.93 13.84
N PHE A 77 7.57 7.63 13.59
CA PHE A 77 8.18 6.56 14.39
C PHE A 77 9.46 5.98 13.77
N GLY A 78 9.98 6.60 12.70
CA GLY A 78 11.10 6.05 11.94
C GLY A 78 12.35 5.79 12.77
N ASP A 79 12.65 6.63 13.75
CA ASP A 79 13.82 6.45 14.64
C ASP A 79 13.67 5.21 15.54
N ASP A 80 12.47 4.95 16.04
CA ASP A 80 12.18 3.75 16.84
C ASP A 80 12.18 2.50 15.97
N ILE A 81 11.63 2.58 14.76
CA ILE A 81 11.67 1.49 13.77
C ILE A 81 13.11 1.14 13.40
N LEU A 82 13.95 2.14 13.11
CA LEU A 82 15.38 1.95 12.82
C LEU A 82 16.10 1.29 14.00
N ARG A 83 15.77 1.69 15.24
CA ARG A 83 16.34 1.10 16.45
C ARG A 83 15.92 -0.36 16.61
N ILE A 84 14.65 -0.69 16.40
CA ILE A 84 14.12 -2.07 16.47
C ILE A 84 14.79 -2.95 15.40
N LEU A 85 14.92 -2.43 14.18
CA LEU A 85 15.56 -3.13 13.06
C LEU A 85 17.10 -3.14 13.16
N ARG A 86 17.69 -2.51 14.19
CA ARG A 86 19.14 -2.37 14.39
C ARG A 86 19.86 -1.73 13.20
N ILE A 87 19.17 -0.89 12.44
CA ILE A 87 19.72 -0.15 11.31
C ILE A 87 20.38 1.11 11.84
N ARG A 88 21.69 1.26 11.58
CA ARG A 88 22.44 2.46 11.97
C ARG A 88 22.35 3.50 10.86
N LYS A 89 22.30 4.77 11.26
CA LYS A 89 22.41 5.93 10.35
C LYS A 89 23.89 6.18 10.01
N ASP A 90 24.50 5.25 9.31
CA ASP A 90 25.89 5.32 8.86
C ASP A 90 26.02 6.12 7.55
N ALA A 91 27.25 6.27 7.04
CA ALA A 91 27.48 6.96 5.76
C ALA A 91 26.72 6.31 4.60
N THR A 92 26.50 5.00 4.64
CA THR A 92 25.70 4.26 3.66
C THR A 92 24.24 4.71 3.69
N PHE A 93 23.64 4.82 4.87
CA PHE A 93 22.27 5.30 5.04
C PHE A 93 22.06 6.69 4.41
N TYR A 94 22.97 7.64 4.68
CA TYR A 94 22.88 8.98 4.09
C TYR A 94 23.12 8.99 2.58
N ARG A 95 23.97 8.10 2.08
CA ARG A 95 24.18 7.94 0.63
C ARG A 95 22.89 7.45 -0.04
N VAL A 96 22.27 6.40 0.48
CA VAL A 96 20.99 5.86 -0.04
C VAL A 96 19.88 6.91 0.04
N ARG A 97 19.78 7.65 1.16
CA ARG A 97 18.84 8.77 1.30
C ARG A 97 19.00 9.80 0.19
N LYS A 98 20.23 10.24 -0.09
CA LYS A 98 20.52 11.24 -1.13
C LYS A 98 20.22 10.70 -2.54
N TYR A 99 20.50 9.42 -2.80
CA TYR A 99 20.09 8.78 -4.05
C TYR A 99 18.57 8.78 -4.20
N LEU A 100 17.84 8.34 -3.16
CA LEU A 100 16.37 8.32 -3.19
C LEU A 100 15.77 9.72 -3.30
N GLU A 101 16.35 10.76 -2.68
CA GLU A 101 15.93 12.15 -2.86
C GLU A 101 16.03 12.60 -4.33
N ASN A 102 17.08 12.19 -5.03
CA ASN A 102 17.33 12.57 -6.43
C ASN A 102 16.49 11.76 -7.43
N TYR A 103 16.16 10.51 -7.10
CA TYR A 103 15.38 9.60 -7.96
C TYR A 103 13.94 9.36 -7.46
N ALA A 104 13.46 10.16 -6.51
CA ALA A 104 12.18 9.97 -5.83
C ALA A 104 11.02 9.83 -6.82
N SER A 105 10.91 10.76 -7.78
CA SER A 105 9.83 10.78 -8.76
C SER A 105 9.81 9.54 -9.67
N GLY A 106 10.98 9.06 -10.09
CA GLY A 106 11.09 7.86 -10.92
C GLY A 106 10.84 6.58 -10.12
N THR A 107 11.36 6.49 -8.90
CA THR A 107 11.23 5.29 -8.05
C THR A 107 9.80 5.06 -7.61
N ILE A 108 9.05 6.11 -7.28
CA ILE A 108 7.63 6.03 -6.93
C ILE A 108 6.82 5.56 -8.14
N TYR A 109 7.09 6.10 -9.33
CA TYR A 109 6.35 5.74 -10.56
C TYR A 109 6.64 4.31 -11.01
N PHE A 110 7.91 3.91 -11.10
CA PHE A 110 8.28 2.54 -11.51
C PHE A 110 7.95 1.49 -10.44
N GLY A 111 8.03 1.85 -9.16
CA GLY A 111 7.64 0.97 -8.08
C GLY A 111 6.13 0.74 -7.98
N ALA A 112 5.32 1.72 -8.41
CA ALA A 112 3.87 1.55 -8.54
C ALA A 112 3.51 0.56 -9.67
N ILE A 113 4.35 0.44 -10.71
CA ILE A 113 4.16 -0.56 -11.78
C ILE A 113 4.35 -1.97 -11.25
N VAL A 114 5.25 -2.17 -10.28
CA VAL A 114 5.44 -3.48 -9.59
C VAL A 114 4.50 -3.59 -8.38
N GLY A 115 3.23 -3.23 -8.57
CA GLY A 115 2.07 -3.42 -7.69
C GLY A 115 2.32 -3.53 -6.17
N PRO A 116 2.70 -4.73 -5.66
CA PRO A 116 2.92 -4.97 -4.23
C PRO A 116 4.06 -4.16 -3.59
N PHE A 117 4.97 -3.57 -4.35
CA PHE A 117 6.09 -2.80 -3.79
C PHE A 117 5.77 -1.32 -3.50
N ARG A 118 4.62 -0.81 -3.96
CA ARG A 118 4.21 0.59 -3.71
C ARG A 118 4.16 0.97 -2.22
N PRO A 119 3.54 0.17 -1.32
CA PRO A 119 3.53 0.48 0.12
C PRO A 119 4.95 0.54 0.71
N LEU A 120 5.86 -0.30 0.22
CA LEU A 120 7.26 -0.33 0.69
C LEU A 120 8.00 0.95 0.34
N ILE A 121 7.73 1.55 -0.82
CA ILE A 121 8.37 2.82 -1.22
C ILE A 121 7.89 3.96 -0.34
N ASN A 122 6.59 4.06 -0.08
CA ASN A 122 6.04 5.06 0.84
C ASN A 122 6.57 4.85 2.26
N PHE A 123 6.66 3.60 2.70
CA PHE A 123 7.23 3.22 3.98
C PHE A 123 8.69 3.66 4.12
N ILE A 124 9.55 3.32 3.15
CA ILE A 124 10.97 3.71 3.10
C ILE A 124 11.12 5.23 3.02
N SER A 125 10.27 5.90 2.25
CA SER A 125 10.32 7.35 2.09
C SER A 125 10.01 8.07 3.40
N GLY A 126 9.01 7.61 4.16
CA GLY A 126 8.75 8.12 5.50
C GLY A 126 9.87 7.77 6.49
N LEU A 127 10.39 6.52 6.46
CA LEU A 127 11.49 6.06 7.33
C LEU A 127 12.75 6.93 7.17
N MET A 128 13.06 7.35 5.94
CA MET A 128 14.19 8.23 5.63
C MET A 128 13.87 9.72 5.76
N ARG A 129 12.64 10.07 6.18
CA ARG A 129 12.13 11.44 6.27
C ARG A 129 12.37 12.23 4.99
N LEU A 130 12.03 11.63 3.86
CA LEU A 130 12.01 12.31 2.57
C LEU A 130 10.84 13.30 2.52
N PRO A 131 10.98 14.47 1.90
CA PRO A 131 9.88 15.41 1.75
C PRO A 131 8.75 14.79 0.92
N PHE A 132 7.52 14.94 1.37
CA PHE A 132 6.32 14.57 0.60
C PHE A 132 6.27 15.47 -0.65
N ARG A 133 6.33 14.86 -1.83
CA ARG A 133 6.35 15.55 -3.13
C ARG A 133 5.36 14.92 -4.08
#